data_AF-Q9RUX8-F1
#
_entry.id   AF-Q9RUX8-F1
#
_cell.length_a   1.000
_cell.length_b   1.000
_cell.length_c   1.000
_cell.angle_alpha   90.00
_cell.angle_beta   90.00
_cell.angle_gamma   90.00
#
_symmetry.space_group_name_H-M   'P 1'
#
loop_
_entity.id
_entity.type
_entity.pdbx_description
1 polymer ?
#
loop_
_entity_poly.entity_id
_entity_poly.type
_entity_poly.pdbx_seq_one_letter_code
_entity_poly.pdbx_strand_id
1 'polypeptide(L)'
;MSKVIIIGAGGVANVTAKKCAQNDQVFSEVLIATRTVSKADKIVAEIHEHLPHSTCKFSTATVDADNVPALVELIKGFGPEMVINLALPYQDLTIMDACLETGVHYLDTANYEPKDVAKFEYSWQWAYQDRFKEKGLMALLGCGFDPGATQAMTAHLAKHHFSEIHYLDIVDCNNGNHGKAFATNFNPEINIREITANGRYFENGEWVETQPLEISQDIYYPNVATRKSYVLYHEELESIVKHFPTIKRARFWMTFGEAYIKHLNVLEGIGMTSIEPIEFRGQQIAPIEFLKAVLPAPESLAANYTGQTCIGVQAKGLGKDGQPNVHFVYNVKDHAECYREVQAQGVSYTTGVPAMIGAMLMLQGVWKQPGVWNVEQLDPDPFFTAMNRWGLPISELSGVELVKD
;
A
#
# COMPACT_ATOMS: atom_id res chain seq x y z
N MET A 1 16.42 18.49 6.52
CA MET A 1 17.00 17.26 7.10
C MET A 1 16.22 16.93 8.34
N SER A 2 15.56 15.79 8.34
CA SER A 2 14.55 15.43 9.34
C SER A 2 14.83 14.05 9.92
N LYS A 3 14.44 13.88 11.19
CA LYS A 3 14.44 12.58 11.86
C LYS A 3 13.08 11.91 11.69
N VAL A 4 13.05 10.61 11.41
CA VAL A 4 11.80 9.86 11.28
C VAL A 4 11.88 8.52 11.99
N ILE A 5 10.73 8.02 12.45
CA ILE A 5 10.59 6.63 12.90
C ILE A 5 9.84 5.86 11.83
N ILE A 6 10.38 4.71 11.43
CA ILE A 6 9.64 3.69 10.68
C ILE A 6 9.19 2.63 11.70
N ILE A 7 7.88 2.42 11.84
CA ILE A 7 7.34 1.33 12.65
C ILE A 7 7.02 0.16 11.74
N GLY A 8 7.66 -0.98 11.97
CA GLY A 8 7.60 -2.14 11.09
C GLY A 8 8.95 -2.44 10.43
N ALA A 9 9.17 -3.72 10.10
CA ALA A 9 10.41 -4.21 9.49
C ALA A 9 10.12 -5.34 8.46
N GLY A 10 8.99 -5.21 7.76
CA GLY A 10 8.61 -6.10 6.64
C GLY A 10 9.20 -5.66 5.30
N GLY A 11 8.72 -6.27 4.22
CA GLY A 11 9.20 -5.97 2.86
C GLY A 11 9.05 -4.49 2.47
N VAL A 12 7.93 -3.86 2.80
CA VAL A 12 7.67 -2.44 2.52
C VAL A 12 8.60 -1.52 3.32
N ALA A 13 8.82 -1.83 4.61
CA ALA A 13 9.74 -1.09 5.47
C ALA A 13 11.20 -1.19 4.98
N ASN A 14 11.63 -2.35 4.48
CA ASN A 14 12.95 -2.52 3.87
C ASN A 14 13.17 -1.57 2.67
N VAL A 15 12.19 -1.52 1.75
CA VAL A 15 12.25 -0.61 0.61
C VAL A 15 12.26 0.84 1.07
N THR A 16 11.34 1.21 1.96
CA THR A 16 11.21 2.59 2.46
C THR A 16 12.49 3.06 3.13
N ALA A 17 13.09 2.25 4.01
CA ALA A 17 14.34 2.58 4.69
C ALA A 17 15.51 2.76 3.71
N LYS A 18 15.64 1.88 2.71
CA LYS A 18 16.68 2.01 1.66
C LYS A 18 16.46 3.24 0.79
N LYS A 19 15.21 3.59 0.48
CA LYS A 19 14.85 4.81 -0.24
C LYS A 19 15.11 6.07 0.59
N CYS A 20 14.89 6.03 1.90
CA CYS A 20 15.32 7.08 2.83
C CYS A 20 16.85 7.23 2.82
N ALA A 21 17.60 6.13 2.84
CA ALA A 21 19.07 6.15 2.75
C ALA A 21 19.56 6.76 1.42
N GLN A 22 18.90 6.46 0.29
CA GLN A 22 19.19 7.09 -1.01
C GLN A 22 18.82 8.59 -1.04
N ASN A 23 17.88 9.03 -0.20
CA ASN A 23 17.39 10.41 -0.10
C ASN A 23 17.86 11.10 1.18
N ASP A 24 19.14 10.93 1.52
CA ASP A 24 19.75 11.40 2.77
C ASP A 24 19.75 12.93 2.96
N GLN A 25 19.48 13.69 1.89
CA GLN A 25 19.31 15.15 1.96
C GLN A 25 18.01 15.54 2.70
N VAL A 26 17.01 14.66 2.66
CA VAL A 26 15.73 14.85 3.36
C VAL A 26 15.77 14.12 4.69
N PHE A 27 16.20 12.85 4.68
CA PHE A 27 16.22 11.97 5.85
C PHE A 27 17.63 11.94 6.47
N SER A 28 17.82 12.59 7.60
CA SER A 28 19.13 12.62 8.28
C SER A 28 19.31 11.50 9.29
N GLU A 29 18.23 11.05 9.91
CA GLU A 29 18.26 9.99 10.92
C GLU A 29 16.94 9.20 10.87
N VAL A 30 17.06 7.87 10.79
CA VAL A 30 15.93 6.95 10.72
C VAL A 30 16.07 5.93 11.85
N LEU A 31 15.04 5.83 12.69
CA LEU A 31 14.90 4.75 13.66
C LEU A 31 13.91 3.72 13.10
N ILE A 32 14.34 2.47 12.95
CA ILE A 32 13.45 1.36 12.56
C ILE A 32 13.05 0.61 13.84
N ALA A 33 11.78 0.72 14.22
CA ALA A 33 11.24 0.11 15.42
C ALA A 33 10.26 -1.02 15.07
N THR A 34 10.40 -2.18 15.72
CA THR A 34 9.57 -3.36 15.42
C THR A 34 9.53 -4.31 16.60
N ARG A 35 8.55 -5.22 16.64
CA ARG A 35 8.47 -6.27 17.68
C ARG A 35 9.68 -7.22 17.66
N THR A 36 10.25 -7.49 16.47
CA THR A 36 11.39 -8.41 16.31
C THR A 36 12.59 -7.64 15.78
N VAL A 37 13.38 -7.05 16.69
CA VAL A 37 14.46 -6.09 16.34
C VAL A 37 15.50 -6.65 15.37
N SER A 38 15.77 -7.96 15.38
CA SER A 38 16.70 -8.59 14.45
C SER A 38 16.32 -8.41 12.97
N LYS A 39 15.02 -8.19 12.66
CA LYS A 39 14.58 -7.82 11.31
C LYS A 39 15.01 -6.41 10.94
N ALA A 40 14.89 -5.45 11.86
CA ALA A 40 15.37 -4.08 11.65
C ALA A 40 16.89 -4.04 11.56
N ASP A 41 17.60 -4.78 12.42
CA ASP A 41 19.07 -4.87 12.39
C ASP A 41 19.58 -5.37 11.04
N LYS A 42 18.88 -6.36 10.46
CA LYS A 42 19.18 -6.87 9.12
C LYS A 42 19.03 -5.78 8.04
N ILE A 43 17.96 -5.00 8.07
CA ILE A 43 17.74 -3.89 7.11
C ILE A 43 18.86 -2.86 7.23
N VAL A 44 19.24 -2.49 8.46
CA VAL A 44 20.32 -1.52 8.70
C VAL A 44 21.68 -2.06 8.22
N ALA A 45 21.96 -3.35 8.47
CA ALA A 45 23.18 -3.99 7.95
C ALA A 45 23.23 -3.96 6.41
N GLU A 46 22.14 -4.31 5.74
CA GLU A 46 22.05 -4.27 4.27
C GLU A 46 22.18 -2.84 3.72
N ILE A 47 21.66 -1.82 4.41
CA ILE A 47 21.86 -0.41 4.03
C ILE A 47 23.34 -0.04 4.11
N HIS A 48 24.04 -0.40 5.20
CA HIS A 48 25.47 -0.12 5.32
C HIS A 48 26.31 -0.87 4.28
N GLU A 49 25.90 -2.10 3.92
CA GLU A 49 26.58 -2.91 2.91
C GLU A 49 26.38 -2.37 1.48
N HIS A 50 25.14 -2.08 1.11
CA HIS A 50 24.77 -1.76 -0.29
C HIS A 50 24.70 -0.26 -0.60
N LEU A 51 24.57 0.60 0.43
CA LEU A 51 24.48 2.06 0.28
C LEU A 51 25.55 2.76 1.15
N PRO A 52 26.85 2.42 1.04
CA PRO A 52 27.90 2.92 1.93
C PRO A 52 28.16 4.43 1.81
N HIS A 53 27.59 5.07 0.79
CA HIS A 53 27.70 6.52 0.56
C HIS A 53 26.58 7.32 1.23
N SER A 54 25.54 6.67 1.78
CA SER A 54 24.47 7.36 2.49
C SER A 54 25.00 8.01 3.76
N THR A 55 24.63 9.26 3.97
CA THR A 55 24.93 10.00 5.21
C THR A 55 23.82 9.91 6.25
N CYS A 56 22.69 9.28 5.91
CA CYS A 56 21.59 9.04 6.83
C CYS A 56 22.01 8.08 7.95
N LYS A 57 21.77 8.46 9.19
CA LYS A 57 22.07 7.61 10.35
C LYS A 57 20.91 6.64 10.61
N PHE A 58 21.23 5.37 10.83
CA PHE A 58 20.23 4.35 11.13
C PHE A 58 20.42 3.80 12.55
N SER A 59 19.31 3.59 13.24
CA SER A 59 19.25 2.91 14.52
C SER A 59 18.03 1.98 14.57
N THR A 60 18.01 1.06 15.52
CA THR A 60 16.94 0.07 15.68
C THR A 60 16.42 0.05 17.11
N ALA A 61 15.15 -0.30 17.28
CA ALA A 61 14.55 -0.46 18.59
C ALA A 61 13.48 -1.56 18.59
N THR A 62 13.23 -2.13 19.76
CA THR A 62 12.02 -2.94 19.98
C THR A 62 10.88 -2.05 20.43
N VAL A 63 9.69 -2.26 19.87
CA VAL A 63 8.46 -1.67 20.38
C VAL A 63 7.29 -2.61 20.12
N ASP A 64 6.37 -2.68 21.07
CA ASP A 64 5.05 -3.22 20.85
C ASP A 64 4.12 -2.10 20.37
N ALA A 65 3.79 -2.11 19.08
CA ALA A 65 2.97 -1.07 18.47
C ALA A 65 1.48 -1.15 18.86
N ASP A 66 1.06 -2.20 19.57
CA ASP A 66 -0.27 -2.23 20.23
C ASP A 66 -0.26 -1.46 21.58
N ASN A 67 0.91 -1.01 22.07
CA ASN A 67 1.07 -0.34 23.35
C ASN A 67 1.38 1.16 23.17
N VAL A 68 0.33 2.00 23.31
CA VAL A 68 0.43 3.47 23.16
C VAL A 68 1.48 4.09 24.11
N PRO A 69 1.52 3.79 25.43
CA PRO A 69 2.58 4.29 26.30
C PRO A 69 4.01 3.97 25.82
N ALA A 70 4.26 2.75 25.34
CA ALA A 70 5.57 2.37 24.83
C ALA A 70 5.93 3.14 23.54
N LEU A 71 4.97 3.34 22.64
CA LEU A 71 5.12 4.17 21.45
C LEU A 71 5.45 5.62 21.81
N VAL A 72 4.74 6.18 22.79
CA VAL A 72 4.97 7.56 23.28
C VAL A 72 6.37 7.72 23.86
N GLU A 73 6.84 6.77 24.66
CA GLU A 73 8.21 6.78 25.21
C GLU A 73 9.25 6.73 24.09
N LEU A 74 9.08 5.84 23.12
CA LEU A 74 9.95 5.72 21.95
C LEU A 74 10.01 7.03 21.15
N ILE A 75 8.85 7.61 20.83
CA ILE A 75 8.76 8.84 20.03
C ILE A 75 9.41 10.01 20.78
N LYS A 76 9.11 10.20 22.07
CA LYS A 76 9.72 11.27 22.88
C LYS A 76 11.23 11.08 23.03
N GLY A 77 11.70 9.84 23.18
CA GLY A 77 13.13 9.53 23.32
C GLY A 77 13.94 9.81 22.06
N PHE A 78 13.37 9.54 20.88
CA PHE A 78 14.05 9.76 19.61
C PHE A 78 13.88 11.17 19.04
N GLY A 79 12.73 11.80 19.28
CA GLY A 79 12.36 13.14 18.79
C GLY A 79 12.24 13.23 17.26
N PRO A 80 11.41 12.40 16.59
CA PRO A 80 11.18 12.49 15.16
C PRO A 80 10.24 13.64 14.78
N GLU A 81 10.31 14.07 13.52
CA GLU A 81 9.31 14.95 12.93
C GLU A 81 8.04 14.17 12.54
N MET A 82 8.19 12.90 12.17
CA MET A 82 7.07 12.04 11.77
C MET A 82 7.32 10.56 12.05
N VAL A 83 6.22 9.83 12.14
CA VAL A 83 6.16 8.37 12.16
C VAL A 83 5.61 7.88 10.82
N ILE A 84 6.33 6.94 10.21
CA ILE A 84 5.94 6.19 9.01
C ILE A 84 5.51 4.80 9.49
N ASN A 85 4.22 4.56 9.56
CA ASN A 85 3.62 3.29 9.94
C ASN A 85 3.63 2.32 8.76
N LEU A 86 4.51 1.33 8.83
CA LEU A 86 4.64 0.21 7.89
C LEU A 86 4.52 -1.13 8.64
N ALA A 87 3.73 -1.12 9.73
CA ALA A 87 3.37 -2.29 10.51
C ALA A 87 2.13 -2.97 9.90
N LEU A 88 1.28 -3.59 10.71
CA LEU A 88 -0.01 -4.11 10.25
C LEU A 88 -1.08 -3.03 10.46
N PRO A 89 -2.16 -3.03 9.66
CA PRO A 89 -3.26 -2.07 9.80
C PRO A 89 -3.90 -2.06 11.19
N TYR A 90 -3.77 -3.16 11.93
CA TYR A 90 -4.24 -3.30 13.31
C TYR A 90 -3.66 -2.26 14.28
N GLN A 91 -2.51 -1.67 13.95
CA GLN A 91 -1.80 -0.70 14.79
C GLN A 91 -2.03 0.76 14.39
N ASP A 92 -2.83 1.04 13.36
CA ASP A 92 -2.99 2.41 12.85
C ASP A 92 -3.47 3.36 13.96
N LEU A 93 -4.55 2.99 14.66
CA LEU A 93 -5.13 3.85 15.69
C LEU A 93 -4.20 4.06 16.89
N THR A 94 -3.50 3.01 17.33
CA THR A 94 -2.56 3.10 18.47
C THR A 94 -1.37 4.00 18.12
N ILE A 95 -0.86 3.91 16.90
CA ILE A 95 0.22 4.76 16.41
C ILE A 95 -0.27 6.20 16.19
N MET A 96 -1.48 6.40 15.63
CA MET A 96 -2.09 7.73 15.48
C MET A 96 -2.31 8.41 16.85
N ASP A 97 -2.76 7.68 17.87
CA ASP A 97 -2.91 8.22 19.22
C ASP A 97 -1.55 8.61 19.84
N ALA A 98 -0.52 7.79 19.67
CA ALA A 98 0.83 8.13 20.11
C ALA A 98 1.34 9.39 19.39
N CYS A 99 1.14 9.49 18.07
CA CYS A 99 1.53 10.66 17.27
C CYS A 99 0.83 11.94 17.74
N LEU A 100 -0.48 11.85 18.00
CA LEU A 100 -1.25 12.95 18.57
C LEU A 100 -0.71 13.35 19.94
N GLU A 101 -0.43 12.40 20.83
CA GLU A 101 0.07 12.70 22.17
C GLU A 101 1.42 13.41 22.13
N THR A 102 2.33 12.95 21.27
CA THR A 102 3.71 13.46 21.22
C THR A 102 3.90 14.64 20.29
N GLY A 103 2.89 15.02 19.50
CA GLY A 103 2.97 16.18 18.61
C GLY A 103 3.77 15.91 17.33
N VAL A 104 3.70 14.69 16.78
CA VAL A 104 4.44 14.31 15.55
C VAL A 104 3.48 13.96 14.42
N HIS A 105 3.95 14.06 13.19
CA HIS A 105 3.13 13.75 12.01
C HIS A 105 3.05 12.24 11.77
N TYR A 106 2.05 11.83 11.00
CA TYR A 106 1.74 10.43 10.75
C TYR A 106 1.59 10.14 9.25
N LEU A 107 2.09 8.99 8.81
CA LEU A 107 1.85 8.43 7.48
C LEU A 107 1.68 6.91 7.60
N ASP A 108 0.70 6.33 6.91
CA ASP A 108 0.59 4.88 6.69
C ASP A 108 0.40 4.52 5.21
N THR A 109 0.26 3.22 4.94
CA THR A 109 0.08 2.67 3.59
C THR A 109 -1.17 1.80 3.44
N ALA A 110 -1.91 1.56 4.51
CA ALA A 110 -3.14 0.79 4.55
C ALA A 110 -4.05 1.41 5.63
N ASN A 111 -5.36 1.23 5.51
CA ASN A 111 -6.32 1.75 6.48
C ASN A 111 -6.59 0.77 7.63
N TYR A 112 -7.22 1.27 8.67
CA TYR A 112 -7.43 0.51 9.89
C TYR A 112 -8.36 -0.69 9.69
N GLU A 113 -7.93 -1.84 10.21
CA GLU A 113 -8.72 -3.06 10.34
C GLU A 113 -8.75 -3.48 11.83
N PRO A 114 -9.91 -3.75 12.44
CA PRO A 114 -9.97 -4.36 13.77
C PRO A 114 -9.50 -5.82 13.72
N LYS A 115 -8.76 -6.28 14.74
CA LYS A 115 -8.30 -7.69 14.81
C LYS A 115 -9.43 -8.72 14.82
N ASP A 116 -10.57 -8.34 15.41
CA ASP A 116 -11.70 -9.25 15.65
C ASP A 116 -12.78 -9.17 14.57
N VAL A 117 -12.62 -8.31 13.56
CA VAL A 117 -13.62 -8.11 12.49
C VAL A 117 -12.89 -8.03 11.15
N ALA A 118 -13.29 -8.87 10.20
CA ALA A 118 -12.82 -8.85 8.81
C ALA A 118 -13.41 -7.65 8.03
N LYS A 119 -13.16 -6.42 8.50
CA LYS A 119 -13.66 -5.18 7.92
C LYS A 119 -12.62 -4.08 8.06
N PHE A 120 -12.33 -3.42 6.95
CA PHE A 120 -11.43 -2.27 6.88
C PHE A 120 -12.13 -1.09 6.18
N GLU A 121 -11.99 0.11 6.72
CA GLU A 121 -12.56 1.37 6.18
C GLU A 121 -11.86 2.59 6.81
N TYR A 122 -11.92 3.73 6.15
CA TYR A 122 -11.27 4.96 6.61
C TYR A 122 -12.00 5.66 7.77
N SER A 123 -13.23 5.25 8.10
CA SER A 123 -14.11 5.94 9.06
C SER A 123 -13.42 6.22 10.42
N TRP A 124 -12.68 5.24 10.95
CA TRP A 124 -11.96 5.37 12.22
C TRP A 124 -10.81 6.38 12.16
N GLN A 125 -10.04 6.38 11.06
CA GLN A 125 -8.90 7.29 10.90
C GLN A 125 -9.38 8.70 10.54
N TRP A 126 -10.41 8.85 9.72
CA TRP A 126 -11.04 10.15 9.44
C TRP A 126 -11.61 10.82 10.69
N ALA A 127 -12.02 10.07 11.70
CA ALA A 127 -12.46 10.62 12.99
C ALA A 127 -11.35 11.42 13.72
N TYR A 128 -10.08 11.27 13.32
CA TYR A 128 -8.96 12.03 13.87
C TYR A 128 -8.78 13.42 13.24
N GLN A 129 -9.60 13.78 12.23
CA GLN A 129 -9.49 15.02 11.45
C GLN A 129 -9.30 16.27 12.34
N ASP A 130 -10.23 16.51 13.25
CA ASP A 130 -10.22 17.72 14.08
C ASP A 130 -9.09 17.69 15.11
N ARG A 131 -8.83 16.52 15.73
CA ARG A 131 -7.74 16.35 16.71
C ARG A 131 -6.35 16.64 16.09
N PHE A 132 -6.11 16.18 14.86
CA PHE A 132 -4.86 16.47 14.15
C PHE A 132 -4.79 17.94 13.74
N LYS A 133 -5.88 18.50 13.21
CA LYS A 133 -5.96 19.90 12.78
C LYS A 133 -5.72 20.87 13.93
N GLU A 134 -6.35 20.66 15.09
CA GLU A 134 -6.19 21.48 16.30
C GLU A 134 -4.75 21.51 16.82
N LYS A 135 -4.02 20.39 16.67
CA LYS A 135 -2.60 20.31 17.06
C LYS A 135 -1.63 20.78 15.98
N GLY A 136 -2.12 21.22 14.81
CA GLY A 136 -1.26 21.59 13.68
C GLY A 136 -0.54 20.39 13.05
N LEU A 137 -1.03 19.16 13.27
CA LEU A 137 -0.42 17.93 12.80
C LEU A 137 -1.09 17.46 11.51
N MET A 138 -0.33 16.76 10.68
CA MET A 138 -0.82 16.11 9.47
C MET A 138 -0.73 14.58 9.62
N ALA A 139 -1.81 13.89 9.24
CA ALA A 139 -1.84 12.46 8.96
C ALA A 139 -2.09 12.26 7.46
N LEU A 140 -1.23 11.49 6.80
CA LEU A 140 -1.42 11.06 5.42
C LEU A 140 -1.80 9.58 5.41
N LEU A 141 -2.97 9.27 4.86
CA LEU A 141 -3.52 7.91 4.87
C LEU A 141 -3.30 7.21 3.53
N GLY A 142 -2.99 5.92 3.58
CA GLY A 142 -2.92 5.05 2.40
C GLY A 142 -1.90 5.50 1.37
N CYS A 143 -0.68 5.86 1.77
CA CYS A 143 0.37 6.35 0.86
C CYS A 143 1.30 5.22 0.38
N GLY A 144 0.71 4.12 -0.10
CA GLY A 144 1.37 3.03 -0.83
C GLY A 144 1.26 3.20 -2.34
N PHE A 145 1.07 2.10 -3.08
CA PHE A 145 0.72 2.19 -4.50
C PHE A 145 -0.81 2.25 -4.68
N ASP A 146 -1.50 1.23 -4.22
CA ASP A 146 -2.94 1.05 -4.21
C ASP A 146 -3.31 0.58 -2.81
N PRO A 147 -3.71 1.49 -1.90
CA PRO A 147 -3.97 2.92 -2.06
C PRO A 147 -2.67 3.75 -2.15
N GLY A 148 -2.77 4.95 -2.72
CA GLY A 148 -1.70 5.96 -2.70
C GLY A 148 -1.35 6.49 -4.09
N ALA A 149 -0.45 5.83 -4.80
CA ALA A 149 -0.18 6.17 -6.20
C ALA A 149 -1.44 6.13 -7.09
N THR A 150 -2.37 5.20 -6.89
CA THR A 150 -3.66 5.14 -7.64
C THR A 150 -4.56 6.34 -7.32
N GLN A 151 -4.56 6.79 -6.07
CA GLN A 151 -5.23 8.05 -5.67
C GLN A 151 -4.56 9.27 -6.32
N ALA A 152 -3.22 9.34 -6.31
CA ALA A 152 -2.47 10.39 -7.01
C ALA A 152 -2.72 10.37 -8.53
N MET A 153 -2.81 9.18 -9.14
CA MET A 153 -3.16 9.00 -10.55
C MET A 153 -4.56 9.49 -10.85
N THR A 154 -5.52 9.21 -9.96
CA THR A 154 -6.88 9.73 -10.06
C THR A 154 -6.91 11.26 -10.01
N ALA A 155 -6.20 11.86 -9.05
CA ALA A 155 -6.07 13.31 -8.95
C ALA A 155 -5.37 13.92 -10.18
N HIS A 156 -4.34 13.28 -10.72
CA HIS A 156 -3.65 13.70 -11.95
C HIS A 156 -4.60 13.69 -13.16
N LEU A 157 -5.36 12.60 -13.33
CA LEU A 157 -6.39 12.47 -14.35
C LEU A 157 -7.43 13.59 -14.25
N ALA A 158 -7.95 13.84 -13.04
CA ALA A 158 -8.92 14.92 -12.80
C ALA A 158 -8.33 16.31 -13.05
N LYS A 159 -7.06 16.53 -12.65
CA LYS A 159 -6.40 17.83 -12.80
C LYS A 159 -6.13 18.17 -14.26
N HIS A 160 -5.59 17.22 -15.04
CA HIS A 160 -5.03 17.51 -16.36
C HIS A 160 -5.88 17.05 -17.54
N HIS A 161 -6.70 16.01 -17.39
CA HIS A 161 -7.36 15.36 -18.54
C HIS A 161 -8.89 15.45 -18.52
N PHE A 162 -9.52 15.59 -17.35
CA PHE A 162 -10.97 15.52 -17.20
C PHE A 162 -11.56 16.78 -16.56
N SER A 163 -12.72 17.23 -17.05
CA SER A 163 -13.60 18.13 -16.31
C SER A 163 -14.46 17.34 -15.31
N GLU A 164 -14.90 16.14 -15.70
CA GLU A 164 -15.62 15.20 -14.84
C GLU A 164 -15.15 13.77 -15.13
N ILE A 165 -14.84 13.01 -14.08
CA ILE A 165 -14.63 11.55 -14.17
C ILE A 165 -15.96 10.87 -13.88
N HIS A 166 -16.43 9.99 -14.77
CA HIS A 166 -17.69 9.25 -14.61
C HIS A 166 -17.46 7.77 -14.34
N TYR A 167 -16.43 7.16 -14.91
CA TYR A 167 -16.09 5.76 -14.70
C TYR A 167 -14.62 5.66 -14.36
N LEU A 168 -14.29 4.86 -13.35
CA LEU A 168 -12.94 4.66 -12.86
C LEU A 168 -12.68 3.16 -12.67
N ASP A 169 -11.61 2.67 -13.26
CA ASP A 169 -11.15 1.29 -13.13
C ASP A 169 -9.68 1.31 -12.69
N ILE A 170 -9.42 0.82 -11.49
CA ILE A 170 -8.06 0.57 -11.00
C ILE A 170 -7.69 -0.85 -11.39
N VAL A 171 -6.51 -1.05 -11.97
CA VAL A 171 -6.04 -2.37 -12.40
C VAL A 171 -4.68 -2.66 -11.77
N ASP A 172 -4.57 -3.80 -11.10
CA ASP A 172 -3.33 -4.34 -10.53
C ASP A 172 -3.02 -5.71 -11.17
N CYS A 173 -1.92 -5.73 -11.91
CA CYS A 173 -1.32 -6.95 -12.43
C CYS A 173 0.03 -7.22 -11.78
N ASN A 174 0.14 -8.40 -11.19
CA ASN A 174 1.43 -9.02 -10.91
C ASN A 174 1.62 -10.20 -11.86
N ASN A 175 2.40 -9.97 -12.93
CA ASN A 175 2.79 -11.00 -13.89
C ASN A 175 4.11 -11.68 -13.52
N GLY A 176 4.45 -11.70 -12.23
CA GLY A 176 5.68 -12.28 -11.73
C GLY A 176 5.60 -13.80 -11.55
N ASN A 177 6.77 -14.44 -11.53
CA ASN A 177 6.95 -15.82 -11.10
C ASN A 177 8.07 -15.97 -10.07
N HIS A 178 7.73 -16.45 -8.87
CA HIS A 178 8.66 -16.71 -7.76
C HIS A 178 9.10 -18.20 -7.66
N GLY A 179 8.67 -19.06 -8.60
CA GLY A 179 9.07 -20.47 -8.70
C GLY A 179 8.51 -21.40 -7.61
N LYS A 180 7.55 -20.93 -6.80
CA LYS A 180 6.86 -21.77 -5.79
C LYS A 180 5.49 -22.19 -6.32
N ALA A 181 4.97 -23.30 -5.81
CA ALA A 181 3.62 -23.75 -6.15
C ALA A 181 2.54 -22.79 -5.66
N PHE A 182 2.71 -22.26 -4.44
CA PHE A 182 1.86 -21.24 -3.85
C PHE A 182 2.68 -20.45 -2.81
N ALA A 183 2.58 -19.12 -2.86
CA ALA A 183 3.13 -18.19 -1.87
C ALA A 183 2.37 -16.87 -1.97
N THR A 184 2.44 -16.05 -0.92
CA THR A 184 1.83 -14.71 -0.91
C THR A 184 2.92 -13.65 -0.90
N ASN A 185 2.67 -12.51 -1.54
CA ASN A 185 3.61 -11.38 -1.61
C ASN A 185 3.54 -10.46 -0.37
N PHE A 186 2.49 -10.64 0.43
CA PHE A 186 2.23 -9.93 1.67
C PHE A 186 1.95 -10.93 2.80
N ASN A 187 1.47 -10.43 3.95
CA ASN A 187 0.99 -11.25 5.05
C ASN A 187 -0.05 -12.27 4.51
N PRO A 188 0.21 -13.58 4.60
CA PRO A 188 -0.66 -14.60 4.03
C PRO A 188 -2.11 -14.51 4.51
N GLU A 189 -2.30 -14.15 5.77
CA GLU A 189 -3.61 -14.01 6.39
C GLU A 189 -4.45 -12.91 5.71
N ILE A 190 -3.86 -11.72 5.54
CA ILE A 190 -4.52 -10.57 4.91
C ILE A 190 -4.84 -10.90 3.45
N ASN A 191 -3.85 -11.34 2.70
CA ASN A 191 -4.01 -11.63 1.27
C ASN A 191 -5.02 -12.77 1.02
N ILE A 192 -5.05 -13.82 1.84
CA ILE A 192 -6.05 -14.89 1.69
C ILE A 192 -7.45 -14.35 1.99
N ARG A 193 -7.60 -13.56 3.06
CA ARG A 193 -8.88 -12.96 3.46
C ARG A 193 -9.43 -12.03 2.39
N GLU A 194 -8.59 -11.21 1.77
CA GLU A 194 -9.00 -10.31 0.68
C GLU A 194 -9.56 -11.06 -0.53
N ILE A 195 -8.96 -12.20 -0.89
CA ILE A 195 -9.34 -12.96 -2.08
C ILE A 195 -10.61 -13.81 -1.84
N THR A 196 -10.81 -14.30 -0.61
CA THR A 196 -11.98 -15.09 -0.26
C THR A 196 -13.16 -14.24 0.23
N ALA A 197 -12.95 -12.94 0.47
CA ALA A 197 -14.02 -12.01 0.80
C ALA A 197 -14.93 -11.73 -0.42
N ASN A 198 -16.16 -11.32 -0.13
CA ASN A 198 -17.07 -10.84 -1.17
C ASN A 198 -16.45 -9.62 -1.87
N GLY A 199 -16.58 -9.61 -3.21
CA GLY A 199 -16.19 -8.44 -3.99
C GLY A 199 -17.13 -7.27 -3.68
N ARG A 200 -16.62 -6.04 -3.78
CA ARG A 200 -17.45 -4.84 -3.61
C ARG A 200 -16.94 -3.72 -4.49
N TYR A 201 -17.85 -3.08 -5.23
CA TYR A 201 -17.53 -1.93 -6.08
C TYR A 201 -18.61 -0.86 -5.94
N PHE A 202 -18.33 0.36 -6.41
CA PHE A 202 -19.28 1.47 -6.31
C PHE A 202 -20.00 1.68 -7.65
N GLU A 203 -21.31 1.84 -7.61
CA GLU A 203 -22.13 2.14 -8.79
C GLU A 203 -23.38 2.95 -8.43
N ASN A 204 -23.59 4.06 -9.14
CA ASN A 204 -24.76 4.95 -9.06
C ASN A 204 -25.13 5.41 -7.64
N GLY A 205 -24.14 5.67 -6.78
CA GLY A 205 -24.37 6.13 -5.40
C GLY A 205 -24.41 5.02 -4.37
N GLU A 206 -24.31 3.75 -4.78
CA GLU A 206 -24.44 2.59 -3.92
C GLU A 206 -23.21 1.67 -4.01
N TRP A 207 -22.96 0.93 -2.93
CA TRP A 207 -21.98 -0.15 -2.93
C TRP A 207 -22.67 -1.44 -3.38
N VAL A 208 -22.17 -2.04 -4.45
CA VAL A 208 -22.64 -3.32 -4.97
C VAL A 208 -21.71 -4.43 -4.48
N GLU A 209 -22.28 -5.45 -3.87
CA GLU A 209 -21.58 -6.62 -3.36
C GLU A 209 -21.72 -7.80 -4.34
N THR A 210 -20.66 -8.59 -4.51
CA THR A 210 -20.60 -9.75 -5.42
C THR A 210 -20.10 -10.98 -4.67
N GLN A 211 -20.34 -12.19 -5.19
CA GLN A 211 -19.61 -13.35 -4.69
C GLN A 211 -18.10 -13.20 -4.93
N PRO A 212 -17.24 -13.92 -4.16
CA PRO A 212 -15.80 -13.88 -4.36
C PRO A 212 -15.45 -14.29 -5.79
N LEU A 213 -14.62 -13.49 -6.46
CA LEU A 213 -14.14 -13.72 -7.84
C LEU A 213 -15.26 -13.90 -8.89
N GLU A 214 -16.47 -13.36 -8.64
CA GLU A 214 -17.63 -13.51 -9.53
C GLU A 214 -17.44 -12.81 -10.89
N ILE A 215 -16.99 -11.56 -10.86
CA ILE A 215 -16.81 -10.74 -12.05
C ILE A 215 -15.35 -10.84 -12.48
N SER A 216 -15.11 -11.23 -13.74
CA SER A 216 -13.77 -11.30 -14.30
C SER A 216 -13.71 -10.92 -15.78
N GLN A 217 -12.55 -10.42 -16.20
CA GLN A 217 -12.26 -10.06 -17.58
C GLN A 217 -10.79 -10.32 -17.89
N ASP A 218 -10.48 -10.69 -19.14
CA ASP A 218 -9.12 -10.54 -19.66
C ASP A 218 -8.83 -9.06 -19.91
N ILE A 219 -7.81 -8.53 -19.21
CA ILE A 219 -7.35 -7.15 -19.34
C ILE A 219 -5.96 -7.17 -19.96
N TYR A 220 -5.73 -6.31 -20.95
CA TYR A 220 -4.40 -6.10 -21.54
C TYR A 220 -3.62 -5.11 -20.69
N TYR A 221 -2.51 -5.55 -20.10
CA TYR A 221 -1.58 -4.72 -19.35
C TYR A 221 -0.42 -4.28 -20.25
N PRO A 222 -0.27 -2.97 -20.55
CA PRO A 222 0.71 -2.48 -21.50
C PRO A 222 2.14 -2.90 -21.13
N ASN A 223 2.91 -3.34 -22.13
CA ASN A 223 4.29 -3.83 -21.98
C ASN A 223 4.47 -5.04 -21.04
N VAL A 224 3.39 -5.69 -20.61
CA VAL A 224 3.46 -6.83 -19.68
C VAL A 224 2.79 -8.08 -20.27
N ALA A 225 1.46 -8.16 -20.24
CA ALA A 225 0.70 -9.31 -20.72
C ALA A 225 -0.81 -9.04 -20.72
N THR A 226 -1.58 -9.86 -21.44
CA THR A 226 -3.02 -10.01 -21.15
C THR A 226 -3.19 -10.99 -20.00
N ARG A 227 -3.94 -10.61 -18.96
CA ARG A 227 -4.20 -11.44 -17.79
C ARG A 227 -5.66 -11.38 -17.38
N LYS A 228 -6.18 -12.53 -16.95
CA LYS A 228 -7.49 -12.62 -16.32
C LYS A 228 -7.45 -11.91 -14.98
N SER A 229 -8.34 -10.95 -14.83
CA SER A 229 -8.45 -10.09 -13.67
C SER A 229 -9.86 -10.16 -13.12
N TYR A 230 -9.98 -9.99 -11.81
CA TYR A 230 -11.22 -10.17 -11.06
C TYR A 230 -11.56 -8.88 -10.35
N VAL A 231 -12.84 -8.58 -10.17
CA VAL A 231 -13.27 -7.45 -9.33
C VAL A 231 -13.14 -7.84 -7.86
N LEU A 232 -12.49 -6.98 -7.08
CA LEU A 232 -12.37 -7.09 -5.63
C LEU A 232 -12.78 -5.77 -4.97
N TYR A 233 -13.05 -5.82 -3.67
CA TYR A 233 -13.05 -4.59 -2.89
C TYR A 233 -11.61 -4.13 -2.65
N HIS A 234 -11.38 -2.82 -2.73
CA HIS A 234 -10.11 -2.21 -2.35
C HIS A 234 -10.35 -0.86 -1.66
N GLU A 235 -9.48 -0.52 -0.72
CA GLU A 235 -9.67 0.56 0.25
C GLU A 235 -9.81 1.95 -0.38
N GLU A 236 -9.00 2.31 -1.39
CA GLU A 236 -9.03 3.64 -2.00
C GLU A 236 -10.36 3.96 -2.68
N LEU A 237 -11.14 2.95 -3.09
CA LEU A 237 -12.46 3.17 -3.67
C LEU A 237 -13.34 4.01 -2.75
N GLU A 238 -13.25 3.79 -1.42
CA GLU A 238 -14.03 4.54 -0.43
C GLU A 238 -13.69 6.04 -0.44
N SER A 239 -12.40 6.35 -0.45
CA SER A 239 -11.92 7.73 -0.48
C SER A 239 -12.14 8.41 -1.84
N ILE A 240 -11.91 7.70 -2.94
CA ILE A 240 -12.01 8.23 -4.31
C ILE A 240 -13.46 8.62 -4.62
N VAL A 241 -14.44 7.76 -4.36
CA VAL A 241 -15.85 8.07 -4.68
C VAL A 241 -16.40 9.21 -3.81
N LYS A 242 -15.84 9.38 -2.60
CA LYS A 242 -16.16 10.50 -1.71
C LYS A 242 -15.60 11.83 -2.24
N HIS A 243 -14.35 11.84 -2.73
CA HIS A 243 -13.67 13.05 -3.18
C HIS A 243 -13.90 13.40 -4.65
N PHE A 244 -14.35 12.44 -5.47
CA PHE A 244 -14.76 12.63 -6.87
C PHE A 244 -16.23 12.22 -7.08
N PRO A 245 -17.19 13.03 -6.60
CA PRO A 245 -18.61 12.65 -6.57
C PRO A 245 -19.28 12.57 -7.96
N THR A 246 -18.60 12.97 -9.03
CA THR A 246 -19.09 12.78 -10.41
C THR A 246 -18.95 11.33 -10.90
N ILE A 247 -18.20 10.51 -10.18
CA ILE A 247 -18.00 9.10 -10.49
C ILE A 247 -19.35 8.38 -10.33
N LYS A 248 -19.78 7.75 -11.41
CA LYS A 248 -20.96 6.88 -11.49
C LYS A 248 -20.59 5.44 -11.21
N ARG A 249 -19.38 5.00 -11.54
CA ARG A 249 -18.89 3.65 -11.23
C ARG A 249 -17.40 3.65 -10.94
N ALA A 250 -16.98 2.99 -9.87
CA ALA A 250 -15.57 2.74 -9.55
C ALA A 250 -15.36 1.27 -9.22
N ARG A 251 -14.36 0.63 -9.86
CA ARG A 251 -14.02 -0.79 -9.65
C ARG A 251 -12.51 -0.93 -9.46
N PHE A 252 -12.12 -1.96 -8.72
CA PHE A 252 -10.74 -2.41 -8.59
C PHE A 252 -10.61 -3.82 -9.17
N TRP A 253 -9.59 -4.02 -10.00
CA TRP A 253 -9.34 -5.26 -10.72
C TRP A 253 -7.96 -5.81 -10.35
N MET A 254 -7.90 -7.08 -9.95
CA MET A 254 -6.63 -7.73 -9.63
C MET A 254 -6.42 -9.02 -10.42
N THR A 255 -5.20 -9.28 -10.84
CA THR A 255 -4.86 -10.53 -11.54
C THR A 255 -4.68 -11.69 -10.58
N PHE A 256 -5.33 -12.83 -10.88
CA PHE A 256 -5.04 -14.11 -10.24
C PHE A 256 -4.84 -15.21 -11.28
N GLY A 257 -3.70 -15.88 -11.22
CA GLY A 257 -3.43 -17.02 -12.10
C GLY A 257 -4.27 -18.24 -11.74
N GLU A 258 -4.65 -19.05 -12.73
CA GLU A 258 -5.46 -20.26 -12.51
C GLU A 258 -4.83 -21.23 -11.50
N ALA A 259 -3.51 -21.39 -11.55
CA ALA A 259 -2.77 -22.21 -10.60
C ALA A 259 -2.88 -21.67 -9.17
N TYR A 260 -2.85 -20.35 -9.00
CA TYR A 260 -2.98 -19.70 -7.70
C TYR A 260 -4.37 -19.97 -7.10
N ILE A 261 -5.44 -19.69 -7.88
CA ILE A 261 -6.83 -19.93 -7.47
C ILE A 261 -7.05 -21.41 -7.13
N LYS A 262 -6.50 -22.33 -7.92
CA LYS A 262 -6.60 -23.76 -7.65
C LYS A 262 -6.01 -24.14 -6.28
N HIS A 263 -4.84 -23.62 -5.92
CA HIS A 263 -4.25 -23.90 -4.61
C HIS A 263 -5.07 -23.27 -3.48
N LEU A 264 -5.55 -22.04 -3.67
CA LEU A 264 -6.39 -21.37 -2.69
C LEU A 264 -7.68 -22.15 -2.40
N ASN A 265 -8.39 -22.59 -3.44
CA ASN A 265 -9.62 -23.37 -3.30
C ASN A 265 -9.37 -24.71 -2.57
N VAL A 266 -8.21 -25.34 -2.78
CA VAL A 266 -7.84 -26.55 -2.03
C VAL A 266 -7.62 -26.23 -0.56
N LEU A 267 -6.87 -25.16 -0.24
CA LEU A 267 -6.59 -24.73 1.13
C LEU A 267 -7.88 -24.36 1.88
N GLU A 268 -8.79 -23.65 1.22
CA GLU A 268 -10.11 -23.29 1.75
C GLU A 268 -10.98 -24.53 1.97
N GLY A 269 -11.07 -25.41 0.97
CA GLY A 269 -11.90 -26.62 1.04
C GLY A 269 -11.50 -27.60 2.14
N ILE A 270 -10.28 -27.52 2.67
CA ILE A 270 -9.80 -28.31 3.82
C ILE A 270 -9.74 -27.51 5.14
N GLY A 271 -10.16 -26.24 5.14
CA GLY A 271 -10.22 -25.38 6.33
C GLY A 271 -8.90 -24.74 6.76
N MET A 272 -7.86 -24.75 5.92
CA MET A 272 -6.55 -24.17 6.27
C MET A 272 -6.55 -22.63 6.29
N THR A 273 -7.57 -21.99 5.74
CA THR A 273 -7.73 -20.54 5.70
C THR A 273 -8.56 -19.97 6.87
N SER A 274 -9.07 -20.83 7.76
CA SER A 274 -9.93 -20.41 8.88
C SER A 274 -9.18 -19.62 9.94
N ILE A 275 -9.82 -18.54 10.43
CA ILE A 275 -9.42 -17.79 11.62
C ILE A 275 -9.97 -18.40 12.90
N GLU A 276 -11.02 -19.22 12.81
CA GLU A 276 -11.64 -19.84 13.98
C GLU A 276 -10.68 -20.86 14.61
N PRO A 277 -10.35 -20.73 15.91
CA PRO A 277 -9.48 -21.67 16.58
C PRO A 277 -10.05 -23.08 16.63
N ILE A 278 -9.19 -24.08 16.41
CA ILE A 278 -9.50 -25.50 16.59
C ILE A 278 -8.62 -26.11 17.67
N GLU A 279 -9.13 -27.14 18.37
CA GLU A 279 -8.33 -27.90 19.32
C GLU A 279 -7.38 -28.87 18.59
N PHE A 280 -6.08 -28.67 18.76
CA PHE A 280 -5.05 -29.59 18.29
C PHE A 280 -4.13 -29.97 19.44
N ARG A 281 -4.26 -31.20 19.95
CA ARG A 281 -3.44 -31.75 21.05
C ARG A 281 -3.45 -30.89 22.32
N GLY A 282 -4.62 -30.37 22.69
CA GLY A 282 -4.80 -29.52 23.88
C GLY A 282 -4.39 -28.06 23.70
N GLN A 283 -4.05 -27.62 22.48
CA GLN A 283 -3.82 -26.21 22.15
C GLN A 283 -4.92 -25.71 21.20
N GLN A 284 -5.36 -24.47 21.38
CA GLN A 284 -6.23 -23.78 20.43
C GLN A 284 -5.34 -23.13 19.37
N ILE A 285 -5.57 -23.48 18.09
CA ILE A 285 -4.79 -22.96 16.97
C ILE A 285 -5.76 -22.53 15.87
N ALA A 286 -5.63 -21.30 15.37
CA ALA A 286 -6.28 -20.89 14.14
C ALA A 286 -5.50 -21.47 12.93
N PRO A 287 -6.10 -22.29 12.05
CA PRO A 287 -5.38 -22.94 10.94
C PRO A 287 -4.58 -21.99 10.06
N ILE A 288 -5.08 -20.77 9.83
CA ILE A 288 -4.40 -19.73 9.04
C ILE A 288 -3.05 -19.31 9.64
N GLU A 289 -2.92 -19.30 10.96
CA GLU A 289 -1.66 -18.97 11.65
C GLU A 289 -0.59 -20.05 11.39
N PHE A 290 -1.01 -21.32 11.38
CA PHE A 290 -0.12 -22.42 11.02
C PHE A 290 0.24 -22.38 9.54
N LEU A 291 -0.72 -22.10 8.65
CA LEU A 291 -0.46 -21.93 7.22
C LEU A 291 0.60 -20.85 6.97
N LYS A 292 0.45 -19.70 7.62
CA LYS A 292 1.43 -18.60 7.58
C LYS A 292 2.84 -19.04 7.99
N ALA A 293 2.96 -19.92 8.98
CA ALA A 293 4.25 -20.40 9.45
C ALA A 293 4.93 -21.39 8.48
N VAL A 294 4.17 -22.10 7.65
CA VAL A 294 4.72 -23.07 6.67
C VAL A 294 4.94 -22.47 5.28
N LEU A 295 4.25 -21.38 4.95
CA LEU A 295 4.46 -20.68 3.68
C LEU A 295 5.82 -19.96 3.67
N PRO A 296 6.47 -19.83 2.50
CA PRO A 296 7.69 -19.03 2.38
C PRO A 296 7.42 -17.59 2.82
N ALA A 297 8.33 -17.02 3.60
CA ALA A 297 8.25 -15.60 3.95
C ALA A 297 8.32 -14.74 2.67
N PRO A 298 7.50 -13.69 2.51
CA PRO A 298 7.46 -12.88 1.29
C PRO A 298 8.82 -12.31 0.89
N GLU A 299 9.62 -11.86 1.86
CA GLU A 299 10.98 -11.34 1.64
C GLU A 299 11.93 -12.40 1.04
N SER A 300 11.69 -13.69 1.29
CA SER A 300 12.51 -14.78 0.75
C SER A 300 12.25 -15.08 -0.73
N LEU A 301 11.13 -14.57 -1.28
CA LEU A 301 10.76 -14.79 -2.68
C LEU A 301 11.59 -13.91 -3.63
N ALA A 302 12.12 -12.78 -3.14
CA ALA A 302 12.63 -11.70 -3.99
C ALA A 302 13.81 -12.07 -4.89
N ALA A 303 14.75 -12.89 -4.41
CA ALA A 303 16.01 -13.14 -5.09
C ALA A 303 15.88 -13.79 -6.48
N ASN A 304 14.84 -14.61 -6.69
CA ASN A 304 14.60 -15.32 -7.95
C ASN A 304 13.27 -14.93 -8.59
N TYR A 305 12.67 -13.83 -8.13
CA TYR A 305 11.39 -13.37 -8.64
C TYR A 305 11.61 -12.70 -10.00
N THR A 306 11.02 -13.29 -11.04
CA THR A 306 11.07 -12.78 -12.42
C THR A 306 9.72 -12.24 -12.85
N GLY A 307 9.66 -11.49 -13.97
CA GLY A 307 8.45 -10.89 -14.48
C GLY A 307 8.23 -9.47 -13.95
N GLN A 308 7.06 -8.92 -14.26
CA GLN A 308 6.77 -7.50 -14.07
C GLN A 308 5.42 -7.29 -13.40
N THR A 309 5.29 -6.21 -12.65
CA THR A 309 4.01 -5.64 -12.23
C THR A 309 3.54 -4.57 -13.22
N CYS A 310 2.23 -4.36 -13.32
CA CYS A 310 1.61 -3.24 -14.02
C CYS A 310 0.39 -2.79 -13.24
N ILE A 311 0.47 -1.59 -12.65
CA ILE A 311 -0.60 -1.04 -11.81
C ILE A 311 -0.98 0.34 -12.34
N GLY A 312 -2.26 0.63 -12.47
CA GLY A 312 -2.73 1.90 -13.03
C GLY A 312 -4.21 2.18 -12.86
N VAL A 313 -4.62 3.35 -13.33
CA VAL A 313 -5.98 3.87 -13.26
C VAL A 313 -6.46 4.28 -14.65
N GLN A 314 -7.58 3.67 -15.07
CA GLN A 314 -8.34 4.08 -16.25
C GLN A 314 -9.50 4.99 -15.80
N ALA A 315 -9.62 6.15 -16.43
CA ALA A 315 -10.76 7.04 -16.26
C ALA A 315 -11.50 7.23 -17.59
N LYS A 316 -12.83 7.28 -17.53
CA LYS A 316 -13.72 7.69 -18.62
C LYS A 316 -14.65 8.80 -18.12
N GLY A 317 -14.93 9.78 -18.95
CA GLY A 317 -15.77 10.92 -18.57
C GLY A 317 -15.72 12.06 -19.58
N LEU A 318 -15.93 13.29 -19.11
CA LEU A 318 -15.83 14.49 -19.94
C LEU A 318 -14.41 15.07 -19.86
N GLY A 319 -13.78 15.26 -21.01
CA GLY A 319 -12.50 15.93 -21.13
C GLY A 319 -12.56 17.40 -20.72
N LYS A 320 -11.40 18.07 -20.65
CA LYS A 320 -11.33 19.53 -20.43
C LYS A 320 -11.97 20.34 -21.57
N ASP A 321 -12.14 19.74 -22.74
CA ASP A 321 -12.83 20.28 -23.92
C ASP A 321 -14.34 19.98 -23.95
N GLY A 322 -14.86 19.27 -22.94
CA GLY A 322 -16.26 18.85 -22.84
C GLY A 322 -16.63 17.66 -23.73
N GLN A 323 -15.69 17.06 -24.45
CA GLN A 323 -15.94 15.85 -25.26
C GLN A 323 -15.72 14.58 -24.42
N PRO A 324 -16.32 13.43 -24.81
CA PRO A 324 -15.99 12.16 -24.18
C PRO A 324 -14.50 11.85 -24.28
N ASN A 325 -13.89 11.49 -23.15
CA ASN A 325 -12.47 11.15 -23.06
C ASN A 325 -12.28 9.82 -22.31
N VAL A 326 -11.24 9.08 -22.68
CA VAL A 326 -10.76 7.87 -22.00
C VAL A 326 -9.25 7.98 -21.87
N HIS A 327 -8.73 7.79 -20.66
CA HIS A 327 -7.31 7.92 -20.39
C HIS A 327 -6.86 6.90 -19.35
N PHE A 328 -5.66 6.35 -19.53
CA PHE A 328 -5.06 5.38 -18.64
C PHE A 328 -3.67 5.85 -18.19
N VAL A 329 -3.44 5.90 -16.88
CA VAL A 329 -2.15 6.26 -16.27
C VAL A 329 -1.66 5.06 -15.47
N TYR A 330 -0.40 4.65 -15.66
CA TYR A 330 0.09 3.40 -15.08
C TYR A 330 1.60 3.40 -14.84
N ASN A 331 2.06 2.47 -14.02
CA ASN A 331 3.46 2.12 -13.83
C ASN A 331 3.69 0.65 -14.18
N VAL A 332 4.86 0.34 -14.75
CA VAL A 332 5.36 -1.02 -14.91
C VAL A 332 6.65 -1.15 -14.13
N LYS A 333 6.80 -2.25 -13.39
CA LYS A 333 8.05 -2.52 -12.67
C LYS A 333 8.52 -3.96 -12.74
N ASP A 334 9.81 -4.16 -13.05
CA ASP A 334 10.44 -5.48 -13.09
C ASP A 334 10.91 -5.92 -11.70
N HIS A 335 10.59 -7.16 -11.32
CA HIS A 335 10.95 -7.73 -10.02
C HIS A 335 12.47 -7.83 -9.82
N ALA A 336 13.22 -8.22 -10.86
CA ALA A 336 14.66 -8.41 -10.76
C ALA A 336 15.41 -7.06 -10.65
N GLU A 337 14.91 -6.01 -11.30
CA GLU A 337 15.40 -4.63 -11.10
C GLU A 337 15.22 -4.17 -9.65
N CYS A 338 14.04 -4.39 -9.06
CA CYS A 338 13.78 -4.03 -7.66
C CYS A 338 14.73 -4.75 -6.72
N TYR A 339 14.98 -6.04 -6.97
CA TYR A 339 15.87 -6.84 -6.14
C TYR A 339 17.32 -6.37 -6.25
N ARG A 340 17.79 -6.05 -7.46
CA ARG A 340 19.14 -5.48 -7.66
C ARG A 340 19.33 -4.16 -6.92
N GLU A 341 18.29 -3.34 -6.86
CA GLU A 341 18.39 -2.01 -6.25
C GLU A 341 18.30 -2.04 -4.72
N VAL A 342 17.29 -2.72 -4.17
CA VAL A 342 16.93 -2.62 -2.75
C VAL A 342 16.66 -3.99 -2.09
N GLN A 343 17.02 -5.08 -2.77
CA GLN A 343 16.88 -6.46 -2.28
C GLN A 343 15.43 -6.79 -1.90
N ALA A 344 14.48 -6.26 -2.67
CA ALA A 344 13.05 -6.48 -2.49
C ALA A 344 12.38 -6.81 -3.83
N GLN A 345 11.24 -7.48 -3.76
CA GLN A 345 10.41 -7.78 -4.93
C GLN A 345 9.53 -6.58 -5.33
N GLY A 346 9.02 -6.59 -6.56
CA GLY A 346 8.28 -5.48 -7.18
C GLY A 346 7.10 -4.94 -6.38
N VAL A 347 6.33 -5.80 -5.71
CA VAL A 347 5.16 -5.41 -4.91
C VAL A 347 5.55 -4.63 -3.64
N SER A 348 6.60 -5.06 -2.94
CA SER A 348 7.16 -4.27 -1.82
C SER A 348 7.75 -2.96 -2.31
N TYR A 349 8.33 -2.97 -3.51
CA TYR A 349 8.95 -1.80 -4.12
C TYR A 349 7.92 -0.74 -4.48
N THR A 350 6.84 -1.15 -5.18
CA THR A 350 5.74 -0.27 -5.56
C THR A 350 5.04 0.33 -4.34
N THR A 351 5.00 -0.35 -3.19
CA THR A 351 4.42 0.22 -1.97
C THR A 351 5.41 1.12 -1.21
N GLY A 352 6.66 0.71 -1.05
CA GLY A 352 7.63 1.41 -0.19
C GLY A 352 8.20 2.70 -0.80
N VAL A 353 8.27 2.79 -2.14
CA VAL A 353 8.72 4.03 -2.81
C VAL A 353 7.72 5.17 -2.58
N PRO A 354 6.40 5.02 -2.82
CA PRO A 354 5.37 5.97 -2.43
C PRO A 354 5.40 6.38 -0.98
N ALA A 355 5.58 5.44 -0.04
CA ALA A 355 5.66 5.77 1.39
C ALA A 355 6.81 6.75 1.68
N MET A 356 7.99 6.50 1.09
CA MET A 356 9.12 7.43 1.17
C MET A 356 8.81 8.78 0.50
N ILE A 357 8.17 8.78 -0.66
CA ILE A 357 7.80 10.01 -1.38
C ILE A 357 6.81 10.85 -0.57
N GLY A 358 5.74 10.25 -0.04
CA GLY A 358 4.75 10.94 0.79
C GLY A 358 5.41 11.56 2.02
N ALA A 359 6.26 10.81 2.72
CA ALA A 359 7.05 11.32 3.83
C ALA A 359 7.95 12.49 3.40
N MET A 360 8.66 12.36 2.28
CA MET A 360 9.50 13.44 1.72
C MET A 360 8.68 14.72 1.47
N LEU A 361 7.53 14.61 0.81
CA LEU A 361 6.70 15.78 0.46
C LEU A 361 6.09 16.44 1.70
N MET A 362 5.74 15.66 2.74
CA MET A 362 5.29 16.18 4.03
C MET A 362 6.41 16.93 4.77
N LEU A 363 7.63 16.38 4.78
CA LEU A 363 8.79 16.94 5.48
C LEU A 363 9.35 18.19 4.78
N GLN A 364 9.25 18.27 3.45
CA GLN A 364 9.65 19.43 2.66
C GLN A 364 8.61 20.58 2.71
N GLY A 365 7.45 20.36 3.33
CA GLY A 365 6.38 21.36 3.39
C GLY A 365 5.47 21.37 2.15
N VAL A 366 5.76 20.59 1.11
CA VAL A 366 5.04 20.61 -0.18
C VAL A 366 3.59 20.13 -0.01
N TRP A 367 3.39 19.06 0.75
CA TRP A 367 2.06 18.52 1.06
C TRP A 367 1.56 18.90 2.45
N LYS A 368 2.30 19.75 3.17
CA LYS A 368 2.07 19.97 4.58
C LYS A 368 0.80 20.77 4.85
N GLN A 369 -0.21 20.11 5.42
CA GLN A 369 -1.42 20.77 5.90
C GLN A 369 -2.02 20.05 7.13
N PRO A 370 -2.44 20.78 8.17
CA PRO A 370 -3.05 20.17 9.36
C PRO A 370 -4.34 19.40 9.04
N GLY A 371 -4.53 18.25 9.67
CA GLY A 371 -5.67 17.35 9.47
C GLY A 371 -5.26 15.95 9.00
N VAL A 372 -6.24 15.17 8.58
CA VAL A 372 -6.14 13.81 8.07
C VAL A 372 -6.52 13.83 6.59
N TRP A 373 -5.67 13.30 5.73
CA TRP A 373 -5.81 13.44 4.28
C TRP A 373 -5.56 12.12 3.57
N ASN A 374 -6.38 11.83 2.56
CA ASN A 374 -6.05 10.84 1.54
C ASN A 374 -5.25 11.50 0.41
N VAL A 375 -4.49 10.71 -0.34
CA VAL A 375 -3.50 11.21 -1.31
C VAL A 375 -4.13 12.04 -2.42
N GLU A 376 -5.33 11.68 -2.90
CA GLU A 376 -6.04 12.35 -3.99
C GLU A 376 -6.51 13.77 -3.66
N GLN A 377 -6.49 14.16 -2.38
CA GLN A 377 -6.83 15.51 -1.93
C GLN A 377 -5.65 16.48 -2.05
N LEU A 378 -4.46 15.99 -2.35
CA LEU A 378 -3.21 16.74 -2.45
C LEU A 378 -2.86 16.99 -3.93
N ASP A 379 -1.99 17.97 -4.18
CA ASP A 379 -1.49 18.23 -5.54
C ASP A 379 -0.66 17.03 -6.04
N PRO A 380 -1.05 16.36 -7.15
CA PRO A 380 -0.38 15.15 -7.63
C PRO A 380 0.96 15.43 -8.32
N ASP A 381 1.20 16.63 -8.85
CA ASP A 381 2.34 16.89 -9.75
C ASP A 381 3.73 16.67 -9.06
N PRO A 382 3.94 17.12 -7.81
CA PRO A 382 5.20 16.85 -7.11
C PRO A 382 5.41 15.36 -6.84
N PHE A 383 4.32 14.61 -6.60
CA PHE A 383 4.38 13.17 -6.37
C PHE A 383 4.73 12.42 -7.65
N PHE A 384 4.11 12.76 -8.78
CA PHE A 384 4.43 12.20 -10.09
C PHE A 384 5.89 12.47 -10.49
N THR A 385 6.36 13.70 -10.26
CA THR A 385 7.77 14.06 -10.48
C THR A 385 8.68 13.18 -9.63
N ALA A 386 8.33 12.96 -8.37
CA ALA A 386 9.08 12.11 -7.45
C ALA A 386 9.03 10.63 -7.84
N MET A 387 7.88 10.09 -8.27
CA MET A 387 7.75 8.70 -8.74
C MET A 387 8.71 8.44 -9.90
N ASN A 388 8.72 9.31 -10.91
CA ASN A 388 9.64 9.24 -12.04
C ASN A 388 11.11 9.27 -11.60
N ARG A 389 11.46 10.12 -10.64
CA ARG A 389 12.81 10.23 -10.11
C ARG A 389 13.25 9.02 -9.29
N TRP A 390 12.35 8.46 -8.49
CA TRP A 390 12.67 7.48 -7.45
C TRP A 390 12.42 6.02 -7.86
N GLY A 391 12.21 5.76 -9.15
CA GLY A 391 12.24 4.42 -9.73
C GLY A 391 10.88 3.82 -10.08
N LEU A 392 9.81 4.63 -10.05
CA LEU A 392 8.47 4.27 -10.51
C LEU A 392 8.04 5.19 -11.67
N PRO A 393 8.65 5.08 -12.86
CA PRO A 393 8.29 5.92 -13.99
C PRO A 393 6.83 5.71 -14.39
N ILE A 394 6.10 6.82 -14.57
CA ILE A 394 4.69 6.80 -14.96
C ILE A 394 4.58 6.87 -16.48
N SER A 395 3.63 6.14 -17.04
CA SER A 395 3.29 6.11 -18.45
C SER A 395 1.79 6.35 -18.63
N GLU A 396 1.40 6.87 -19.80
CA GLU A 396 0.03 7.26 -20.09
C GLU A 396 -0.41 6.78 -21.48
N LEU A 397 -1.69 6.43 -21.61
CA LEU A 397 -2.33 6.09 -22.88
C LEU A 397 -3.66 6.85 -22.99
N SER A 398 -3.87 7.50 -24.13
CA SER A 398 -5.12 8.23 -24.44
C SER A 398 -5.95 7.47 -25.46
N GLY A 399 -7.27 7.44 -25.27
CA GLY A 399 -8.22 6.84 -26.22
C GLY A 399 -8.21 5.32 -26.29
N VAL A 400 -7.58 4.64 -25.32
CA VAL A 400 -7.55 3.18 -25.23
C VAL A 400 -8.32 2.74 -24.00
N GLU A 401 -9.29 1.85 -24.21
CA GLU A 401 -10.10 1.24 -23.14
C GLU A 401 -9.61 -0.18 -22.88
N LEU A 402 -8.93 -0.37 -21.74
CA LEU A 402 -8.38 -1.63 -21.25
C LEU A 402 -9.45 -2.47 -20.56
N VAL A 403 -10.18 -1.84 -19.65
CA VAL A 403 -11.32 -2.45 -18.95
C VAL A 403 -12.59 -2.06 -19.67
N LYS A 404 -13.41 -3.05 -20.02
CA LYS A 404 -14.67 -2.84 -20.73
C LYS A 404 -15.82 -2.73 -19.73
N ASP A 405 -16.92 -2.14 -20.19
CA ASP A 405 -18.08 -1.86 -19.35
C ASP A 405 -18.80 -3.12 -18.86
#